data_AF-A0A7G3G5N5-F1
#
_entry.id   AF-A0A7G3G5N5-F1
#
_cell.length_a   1.000
_cell.length_b   1.000
_cell.length_c   1.000
_cell.angle_alpha   90.00
_cell.angle_beta   90.00
_cell.angle_gamma   90.00
#
_symmetry.space_group_name_H-M   'P 1'
#
loop_
_entity.id
_entity.type
_entity.pdbx_description
1 polymer ?
#
loop_
_entity_poly.entity_id
_entity_poly.type
_entity_poly.pdbx_seq_one_letter_code
_entity_poly.pdbx_strand_id
1 'polypeptide(L)'
;MIPINIDIPDYGADTHTIENWQWFQAVGHLVASELASRPRGTLAVLEAEERAYWLALIEGQYYLATAPIVEGELYLNAAALARDLLGLCGDELAYMRSNLASWLLNQSTLQVEASQLQCWKVLPVYAGWDD
;
A
#
# COMPACT_ATOMS: atom_id res chain seq x y z
N MET A 1 -19.93 -6.55 2.08
CA MET A 1 -18.66 -5.81 2.31
C MET A 1 -17.57 -6.63 1.66
N ILE A 2 -16.75 -6.02 0.79
CA ILE A 2 -15.62 -6.73 0.17
C ILE A 2 -14.53 -6.87 1.25
N PRO A 3 -14.02 -8.08 1.51
CA PRO A 3 -13.00 -8.28 2.54
C PRO A 3 -11.69 -7.60 2.15
N ILE A 4 -10.97 -7.09 3.14
CA ILE A 4 -9.62 -6.56 2.99
C ILE A 4 -8.65 -7.70 3.24
N ASN A 5 -7.67 -7.86 2.36
CA ASN A 5 -6.57 -8.78 2.56
C ASN A 5 -5.71 -8.30 3.74
N ILE A 6 -5.48 -9.19 4.69
CA ILE A 6 -4.72 -8.90 5.91
C ILE A 6 -3.49 -9.82 6.04
N ASP A 7 -3.11 -10.50 4.96
CA ASP A 7 -1.98 -11.42 5.02
C ASP A 7 -0.69 -10.60 5.12
N ILE A 8 0.17 -11.00 6.05
CA ILE A 8 1.52 -10.45 6.19
C ILE A 8 2.47 -11.55 5.71
N PRO A 9 3.01 -11.46 4.48
CA PRO A 9 3.95 -12.45 4.00
C PRO A 9 5.26 -12.34 4.79
N ASP A 10 6.02 -13.44 4.81
CA ASP A 10 7.36 -13.43 5.39
C ASP A 10 8.27 -12.50 4.59
N TYR A 11 9.11 -11.74 5.30
CA TYR A 11 10.02 -10.77 4.70
C TYR A 11 11.42 -11.36 4.45
N GLY A 12 11.83 -12.37 5.23
CA GLY A 12 13.14 -13.01 5.07
C GLY A 12 14.35 -12.13 5.43
N ALA A 13 14.25 -11.25 6.44
CA ALA A 13 15.33 -10.35 6.86
C ALA A 13 15.73 -10.52 8.34
N ASP A 14 16.57 -9.63 8.84
CA ASP A 14 16.92 -9.58 10.27
C ASP A 14 15.70 -9.20 11.14
N THR A 15 15.78 -9.46 12.45
CA THR A 15 14.69 -9.23 13.39
C THR A 15 14.16 -7.80 13.36
N HIS A 16 15.03 -6.79 13.26
CA HIS A 16 14.61 -5.39 13.28
C HIS A 16 13.81 -5.04 12.01
N THR A 17 14.24 -5.54 10.86
CA THR A 17 13.50 -5.37 9.59
C THR A 17 12.15 -6.11 9.63
N ILE A 18 12.10 -7.33 10.17
CA ILE A 18 10.86 -8.11 10.32
C ILE A 18 9.84 -7.39 11.23
N GLU A 19 10.28 -6.87 12.37
CA GLU A 19 9.40 -6.14 13.29
C GLU A 19 8.79 -4.90 12.62
N ASN A 20 9.61 -4.12 11.90
CA ASN A 20 9.13 -2.95 11.17
C ASN A 20 8.22 -3.33 10.00
N TRP A 21 8.47 -4.46 9.32
CA TRP A 21 7.59 -4.98 8.28
C TRP A 21 6.19 -5.29 8.84
N GLN A 22 6.12 -6.01 9.96
CA GLN A 22 4.85 -6.35 10.61
C GLN A 22 4.10 -5.09 11.04
N TRP A 23 4.79 -4.10 11.59
CA TRP A 23 4.17 -2.82 11.97
C TRP A 23 3.71 -2.00 10.76
N PHE A 24 4.50 -1.97 9.69
CA PHE A 24 4.12 -1.33 8.44
C PHE A 24 2.84 -1.95 7.89
N GLN A 25 2.76 -3.29 7.79
CA GLN A 25 1.55 -3.96 7.33
C GLN A 25 0.34 -3.73 8.25
N ALA A 26 0.54 -3.76 9.58
CA ALA A 26 -0.53 -3.48 10.52
C ALA A 26 -1.11 -2.06 10.33
N VAL A 27 -0.26 -1.04 10.17
CA VAL A 27 -0.72 0.33 9.86
C VAL A 27 -1.36 0.40 8.47
N GLY A 28 -0.80 -0.31 7.48
CA GLY A 28 -1.38 -0.46 6.15
C GLY A 28 -2.81 -1.03 6.19
N HIS A 29 -3.09 -2.02 7.03
CA HIS A 29 -4.44 -2.58 7.20
C HIS A 29 -5.42 -1.55 7.79
N LEU A 30 -4.97 -0.68 8.70
CA LEU A 30 -5.79 0.41 9.23
C LEU A 30 -6.12 1.44 8.14
N VAL A 31 -5.13 1.81 7.33
CA VAL A 31 -5.32 2.70 6.17
C VAL A 31 -6.28 2.08 5.16
N ALA A 32 -6.11 0.79 4.86
CA ALA A 32 -7.00 0.07 3.97
C ALA A 32 -8.44 0.05 4.49
N SER A 33 -8.63 -0.15 5.80
CA SER A 33 -9.94 -0.13 6.45
C SER A 33 -10.61 1.24 6.39
N GLU A 34 -9.83 2.30 6.63
CA GLU A 34 -10.29 3.68 6.49
C GLU A 34 -10.70 3.97 5.04
N LEU A 35 -9.87 3.63 4.06
CA LEU A 35 -10.18 3.81 2.64
C LEU A 35 -11.39 2.98 2.19
N ALA A 36 -11.64 1.82 2.78
CA ALA A 36 -12.79 0.97 2.44
C ALA A 36 -14.12 1.59 2.87
N SER A 37 -14.10 2.53 3.83
CA SER A 37 -15.26 3.31 4.24
C SER A 37 -15.56 4.49 3.28
N ARG A 38 -14.65 4.77 2.34
CA ARG A 38 -14.74 5.89 1.38
C ARG A 38 -15.25 5.42 0.02
N PRO A 39 -15.70 6.36 -0.84
CA PRO A 39 -16.05 6.04 -2.22
C PRO A 39 -14.90 5.36 -2.97
N ARG A 40 -15.23 4.44 -3.89
CA ARG A 40 -14.21 3.82 -4.76
C ARG A 40 -13.51 4.90 -5.58
N GLY A 41 -12.20 4.77 -5.79
CA GLY A 41 -11.41 5.79 -6.46
C GLY A 41 -10.79 6.83 -5.52
N THR A 42 -11.01 6.71 -4.20
CA THR A 42 -10.29 7.52 -3.22
C THR A 42 -8.84 7.05 -3.07
N LEU A 43 -7.92 8.01 -3.13
CA LEU A 43 -6.48 7.88 -2.90
C LEU A 43 -6.15 8.52 -1.55
N ALA A 44 -5.35 7.85 -0.73
CA ALA A 44 -4.59 8.47 0.35
C ALA A 44 -3.32 9.10 -0.24
N VAL A 45 -3.14 10.41 -0.07
CA VAL A 45 -1.97 11.14 -0.61
C VAL A 45 -1.05 11.54 0.54
N LEU A 46 0.19 11.06 0.48
CA LEU A 46 1.23 11.34 1.47
C LEU A 46 2.22 12.31 0.82
N GLU A 47 1.94 13.61 0.92
CA GLU A 47 2.72 14.66 0.25
C GLU A 47 4.20 14.63 0.64
N ALA A 48 4.52 14.29 1.89
CA ALA A 48 5.91 14.20 2.36
C ALA A 48 6.72 13.06 1.75
N GLU A 49 6.05 12.01 1.25
CA GLU A 49 6.69 10.83 0.66
C GLU A 49 6.55 10.80 -0.87
N GLU A 50 5.90 11.81 -1.46
CA GLU A 50 5.51 11.82 -2.87
C GLU A 50 4.90 10.46 -3.28
N ARG A 51 3.94 9.96 -2.50
CA ARG A 51 3.36 8.63 -2.70
C ARG A 51 1.87 8.64 -2.45
N ALA A 52 1.14 7.84 -3.22
CA ALA A 52 -0.27 7.58 -2.99
C ALA A 52 -0.53 6.12 -2.64
N TYR A 53 -1.60 5.89 -1.89
CA TYR A 53 -2.10 4.56 -1.53
C TYR A 53 -3.59 4.45 -1.86
N TRP A 54 -4.03 3.28 -2.31
CA TRP A 54 -5.43 3.02 -2.67
C TRP A 54 -5.82 1.56 -2.50
N LEU A 55 -7.12 1.29 -2.60
CA LEU A 55 -7.63 -0.08 -2.60
C LEU A 55 -7.75 -0.63 -4.02
N ALA A 56 -6.98 -1.68 -4.30
CA ALA A 56 -7.11 -2.48 -5.52
C ALA A 56 -8.04 -3.68 -5.27
N LEU A 57 -9.07 -3.85 -6.12
CA LEU A 57 -9.95 -5.01 -6.05
C LEU A 57 -9.37 -6.15 -6.89
N ILE A 58 -8.90 -7.21 -6.25
CA ILE A 58 -8.26 -8.36 -6.91
C ILE A 58 -9.00 -9.62 -6.44
N GLU A 59 -9.55 -10.37 -7.38
CA GLU A 59 -10.22 -11.66 -7.09
C GLU A 59 -11.27 -11.59 -5.97
N GLY A 60 -11.99 -10.46 -5.87
CA GLY A 60 -13.03 -10.25 -4.86
C GLY A 60 -12.53 -9.87 -3.47
N GLN A 61 -11.25 -9.54 -3.31
CA GLN A 61 -10.66 -8.99 -2.10
C GLN A 61 -10.00 -7.64 -2.37
N TYR A 62 -9.98 -6.77 -1.36
CA TYR A 62 -9.24 -5.50 -1.42
C TYR A 62 -7.81 -5.66 -0.95
N TYR A 63 -6.88 -5.12 -1.72
CA TYR A 63 -5.47 -5.04 -1.38
C TYR A 63 -5.07 -3.57 -1.29
N LEU A 64 -4.23 -3.22 -0.31
CA LEU A 64 -3.61 -1.90 -0.29
C LEU A 64 -2.52 -1.86 -1.36
N ALA A 65 -2.67 -0.96 -2.31
CA ALA A 65 -1.70 -0.69 -3.36
C ALA A 65 -1.06 0.68 -3.15
N THR A 66 0.11 0.86 -3.74
CA THR A 66 0.87 2.11 -3.68
C THR A 66 1.63 2.39 -4.96
N ALA A 67 1.87 3.66 -5.26
CA ALA A 67 2.74 4.12 -6.34
C ALA A 67 3.32 5.50 -6.00
N PRO A 68 4.53 5.82 -6.50
CA PRO A 68 5.11 7.14 -6.37
C PRO A 68 4.32 8.17 -7.18
N ILE A 69 4.38 9.41 -6.72
CA ILE A 69 3.89 10.61 -7.39
C ILE A 69 5.12 11.30 -7.96
N VAL A 70 5.16 11.49 -9.27
CA VAL A 70 6.29 12.12 -9.96
C VAL A 70 5.73 13.31 -10.73
N GLU A 71 6.28 14.50 -10.49
CA GLU A 71 5.83 15.75 -11.14
C GLU A 71 4.31 16.00 -10.97
N GLY A 72 3.75 15.59 -9.82
CA GLY A 72 2.32 15.74 -9.52
C GLY A 72 1.41 14.67 -10.13
N GLU A 73 1.97 13.68 -10.83
CA GLU A 73 1.22 12.59 -11.43
C GLU A 73 1.49 11.25 -10.74
N LEU A 74 0.45 10.44 -10.56
CA LEU A 74 0.58 9.10 -10.00
C LEU A 74 1.20 8.15 -11.03
N TYR A 75 2.40 7.65 -10.76
CA TYR A 75 3.12 6.78 -11.68
C TYR A 75 2.70 5.31 -11.52
N LEU A 76 1.52 4.98 -12.05
CA LEU A 76 0.89 3.65 -11.95
C LEU A 76 1.72 2.50 -12.55
N ASN A 77 2.66 2.78 -13.44
CA ASN A 77 3.58 1.77 -13.97
C ASN A 77 4.55 1.23 -12.90
N ALA A 78 4.78 2.00 -11.83
CA ALA A 78 5.53 1.59 -10.65
C ALA A 78 4.61 1.21 -9.48
N ALA A 79 3.35 0.88 -9.76
CA ALA A 79 2.42 0.44 -8.73
C ALA A 79 2.83 -0.93 -8.17
N ALA A 80 2.71 -1.07 -6.86
CA ALA A 80 2.95 -2.31 -6.13
C ALA A 80 1.85 -2.53 -5.09
N LEU A 81 1.62 -3.78 -4.70
CA LEU A 81 0.84 -4.08 -3.51
C LEU A 81 1.72 -3.86 -2.28
N ALA A 82 1.18 -3.25 -1.23
CA ALA A 82 1.95 -2.96 -0.01
C ALA A 82 2.53 -4.24 0.62
N ARG A 83 1.82 -5.36 0.51
CA ARG A 83 2.28 -6.70 0.95
C ARG A 83 3.46 -7.25 0.15
N ASP A 84 3.72 -6.73 -1.04
CA ASP A 84 4.77 -7.22 -1.95
C ASP A 84 5.97 -6.25 -2.03
N LEU A 85 5.99 -5.21 -1.20
CA LEU A 85 7.13 -4.30 -1.09
C LEU A 85 8.30 -5.00 -0.41
N LEU A 86 9.31 -5.39 -1.18
CA LEU A 86 10.53 -6.05 -0.68
C LEU A 86 11.78 -5.20 -0.97
N GLY A 87 12.88 -5.52 -0.28
CA GLY A 87 14.17 -4.84 -0.45
C GLY A 87 14.32 -3.54 0.33
N LEU A 88 13.41 -3.26 1.26
CA LEU A 88 13.44 -2.11 2.17
C LEU A 88 14.09 -2.53 3.49
N CYS A 89 14.93 -1.66 4.05
CA CYS A 89 15.48 -1.86 5.38
C CYS A 89 14.47 -1.46 6.48
N GLY A 90 14.74 -1.87 7.73
CA GLY A 90 13.88 -1.55 8.87
C GLY A 90 13.57 -0.05 9.03
N ASP A 91 14.54 0.84 8.78
CA ASP A 91 14.35 2.28 8.87
C ASP A 91 13.44 2.83 7.77
N GLU A 92 13.55 2.32 6.55
CA GLU A 92 12.66 2.69 5.44
C GLU A 92 11.22 2.26 5.73
N LEU A 93 11.04 1.04 6.23
CA LEU A 93 9.73 0.54 6.68
C LEU A 93 9.16 1.38 7.83
N ALA A 94 10.00 1.76 8.79
CA ALA A 94 9.61 2.62 9.90
C ALA A 94 9.19 4.03 9.42
N TYR A 95 9.89 4.58 8.43
CA TYR A 95 9.57 5.85 7.80
C TYR A 95 8.22 5.80 7.06
N MET A 96 8.04 4.82 6.17
CA MET A 96 6.78 4.62 5.44
C MET A 96 5.59 4.43 6.39
N ARG A 97 5.77 3.59 7.42
CA ARG A 97 4.77 3.41 8.48
C ARG A 97 4.41 4.72 9.16
N SER A 98 5.41 5.55 9.49
CA SER A 98 5.18 6.83 10.18
C SER A 98 4.39 7.81 9.32
N ASN A 99 4.62 7.83 8.00
CA ASN A 99 3.84 8.64 7.07
C ASN A 99 2.39 8.15 6.97
N LEU A 100 2.16 6.83 6.88
CA LEU A 100 0.81 6.26 6.90
C LEU A 100 0.07 6.55 8.21
N ALA A 101 0.77 6.46 9.35
CA ALA A 101 0.22 6.81 10.65
C ALA A 101 -0.14 8.30 10.74
N SER A 102 0.71 9.18 10.21
CA SER A 102 0.40 10.61 10.10
C SER A 102 -0.81 10.86 9.19
N TRP A 103 -0.91 10.12 8.08
CA TRP A 103 -2.07 10.20 7.20
C TRP A 103 -3.35 9.75 7.91
N LEU A 104 -3.34 8.71 8.76
CA LEU A 104 -4.53 8.31 9.51
C LEU A 104 -5.09 9.43 10.39
N LEU A 105 -4.25 10.36 10.84
CA LEU A 105 -4.66 11.50 11.66
C LEU A 105 -5.20 12.68 10.84
N ASN A 106 -4.66 12.90 9.63
CA ASN A 106 -4.95 14.08 8.81
C ASN A 106 -5.88 13.79 7.62
N GLN A 107 -5.85 12.55 7.14
CA GLN A 107 -6.70 11.97 6.10
C GLN A 107 -6.78 12.77 4.79
N SER A 108 -5.63 13.26 4.30
CA SER A 108 -5.51 13.94 3.01
C SER A 108 -5.84 13.00 1.85
N THR A 109 -6.96 13.23 1.17
CA THR A 109 -7.42 12.36 0.08
C THR A 109 -7.65 13.08 -1.24
N LEU A 110 -7.44 12.35 -2.33
CA LEU A 110 -7.82 12.73 -3.68
C LEU A 110 -8.83 11.73 -4.24
N GLN A 111 -9.80 12.20 -5.02
CA GLN A 111 -10.77 11.34 -5.70
C GLN A 111 -10.47 11.28 -7.19
N VAL A 112 -10.41 10.07 -7.73
CA VAL A 112 -10.24 9.82 -9.18
C VAL A 112 -11.26 8.81 -9.68
N GLU A 113 -11.28 8.57 -10.99
CA GLU A 113 -12.08 7.50 -11.59
C GLU A 113 -11.54 6.13 -11.14
N ALA A 114 -12.38 5.32 -10.50
CA ALA A 114 -11.95 4.05 -9.92
C ALA A 114 -11.35 3.06 -10.94
N SER A 115 -11.73 3.18 -12.21
CA SER A 115 -11.18 2.37 -13.31
C SER A 115 -9.70 2.67 -13.58
N GLN A 116 -9.22 3.90 -13.30
CA GLN A 116 -7.82 4.28 -13.47
C GLN A 116 -6.90 3.56 -12.46
N LEU A 117 -7.44 3.19 -11.30
CA LEU A 117 -6.70 2.56 -10.21
C LEU A 117 -6.69 1.02 -10.27
N GLN A 118 -7.35 0.44 -11.29
CA GLN A 118 -7.47 -1.00 -11.44
C GLN A 118 -6.27 -1.58 -12.21
N CYS A 119 -5.13 -1.70 -11.52
CA CYS A 119 -3.88 -2.18 -12.13
C CYS A 119 -3.83 -3.71 -12.31
N TRP A 120 -4.54 -4.47 -11.47
CA TRP A 120 -4.50 -5.94 -11.47
C TRP A 120 -5.88 -6.56 -11.52
N LYS A 121 -6.04 -7.66 -12.26
CA LYS A 121 -7.26 -8.48 -12.25
C LYS A 121 -7.09 -9.77 -11.45
N VAL A 122 -5.86 -10.28 -11.42
CA VAL A 122 -5.39 -11.45 -10.68
C VAL A 122 -4.25 -11.02 -9.78
N LEU A 123 -4.02 -11.75 -8.68
CA LEU A 123 -2.91 -11.43 -7.79
C LEU A 123 -1.60 -11.56 -8.58
N PRO A 124 -0.74 -10.52 -8.59
CA PRO A 124 0.54 -10.63 -9.27
C PRO A 124 1.36 -11.75 -8.62
N VAL A 125 1.87 -12.66 -9.44
CA VAL A 125 2.82 -13.67 -8.97
C VAL A 125 4.12 -12.94 -8.70
N TYR A 126 4.55 -12.90 -7.44
CA TYR A 126 5.87 -12.41 -7.10
C TYR A 126 6.89 -13.35 -7.76
N ALA A 127 7.61 -12.86 -8.76
CA ALA A 127 8.84 -13.51 -9.20
C ALA A 127 9.87 -13.28 -8.09
N GLY A 128 9.76 -14.08 -7.02
CA GLY A 128 10.83 -14.20 -6.04
C GLY A 128 12.11 -14.52 -6.78
N TRP A 129 13.23 -13.98 -6.31
CA TRP A 129 14.53 -14.38 -6.81
C TRP A 129 14.59 -15.91 -6.73
N ASP A 130 14.61 -16.58 -7.88
CA ASP A 130 15.02 -17.98 -7.94
C ASP A 130 16.42 -18.04 -7.30
N ASP A 131 16.57 -18.86 -6.26
CA ASP A 131 17.82 -19.09 -5.51
C ASP A 131 19.06 -19.26 -6.43
#